data_AF-A0A847C7B2-F1
#
_entry.id   AF-A0A847C7B2-F1
#
_cell.length_a   1.000
_cell.length_b   1.000
_cell.length_c   1.000
_cell.angle_alpha   90.00
_cell.angle_beta   90.00
_cell.angle_gamma   90.00
#
_symmetry.space_group_name_H-M   'P 1'
#
loop_
_entity.id
_entity.type
_entity.pdbx_description
1 polymer ?
#
loop_
_entity_poly.entity_id
_entity_poly.type
_entity_poly.pdbx_seq_one_letter_code
_entity_poly.pdbx_strand_id
1 'polypeptide(L)'
;MTGSQLLSDALALLATNTELAPDYAEYALPLINLLIAEVNGVNNTLRASKGKKELEEAPRISHISEPLPTEEELNRAALVYGLCSKLLLNDDDLARVAYFQNMCVSEINSSSRWISHGGVDLYGGGE
;
A
#
# COMPACT_ATOMS: atom_id res chain seq x y z
N MET A 1 -0.20 -7.38 -8.18
CA MET A 1 0.76 -6.33 -8.58
C MET A 1 2.19 -6.72 -8.16
N THR A 2 3.25 -6.34 -8.90
CA THR A 2 4.67 -6.55 -8.51
C THR A 2 5.31 -5.29 -7.95
N GLY A 3 6.47 -5.41 -7.28
CA GLY A 3 7.24 -4.25 -6.81
C GLY A 3 7.67 -3.31 -7.94
N SER A 4 8.01 -3.84 -9.12
CA SER A 4 8.37 -3.04 -10.29
C SER A 4 7.18 -2.25 -10.82
N GLN A 5 5.99 -2.85 -10.81
CA GLN A 5 4.75 -2.15 -11.16
C GLN A 5 4.45 -1.04 -10.14
N LEU A 6 4.67 -1.31 -8.85
CA LEU A 6 4.50 -0.31 -7.78
C LEU A 6 5.42 0.89 -7.95
N LEU A 7 6.70 0.65 -8.23
CA LEU A 7 7.63 1.72 -8.54
C LEU A 7 7.20 2.49 -9.79
N SER A 8 6.82 1.80 -10.87
CA SER A 8 6.37 2.44 -12.11
C SER A 8 5.15 3.36 -11.87
N ASP A 9 4.16 2.89 -11.12
CA ASP A 9 2.95 3.66 -10.82
C ASP A 9 3.28 4.88 -9.92
N ALA A 10 4.18 4.70 -8.95
CA ALA A 10 4.64 5.81 -8.11
C ALA A 10 5.40 6.87 -8.92
N LEU A 11 6.32 6.47 -9.80
CA LEU A 11 7.06 7.39 -10.67
C LEU A 11 6.12 8.17 -11.61
N ALA A 12 5.07 7.51 -12.11
CA ALA A 12 4.06 8.16 -12.92
C ALA A 12 3.32 9.27 -12.15
N LEU A 13 2.97 9.04 -10.87
CA LEU A 13 2.37 10.07 -10.01
C LEU A 13 3.33 11.20 -9.67
N LEU A 14 4.62 10.90 -9.56
CA LEU A 14 5.67 11.89 -9.33
C LEU A 14 6.04 12.67 -10.60
N ALA A 15 5.47 12.30 -11.75
CA ALA A 15 5.79 12.84 -13.07
C ALA A 15 7.29 12.74 -13.42
N THR A 16 7.90 11.61 -13.07
CA THR A 16 9.33 11.32 -13.32
C THR A 16 9.51 9.88 -13.82
N ASN A 17 10.76 9.46 -14.02
CA ASN A 17 11.13 8.09 -14.38
C ASN A 17 12.51 7.74 -13.78
N THR A 18 12.94 6.48 -13.96
CA THR A 18 14.22 5.98 -13.41
C THR A 18 15.45 6.59 -14.07
N GLU A 19 15.33 7.21 -15.25
CA GLU A 19 16.43 7.91 -15.90
C GLU A 19 16.65 9.30 -15.27
N LEU A 20 15.56 9.96 -14.86
CA LEU A 20 15.58 11.27 -14.23
C LEU A 20 15.82 11.21 -12.72
N ALA A 21 15.42 10.11 -12.06
CA ALA A 21 15.59 9.87 -10.63
C ALA A 21 16.09 8.44 -10.38
N PRO A 22 17.38 8.14 -10.65
CA PRO A 22 17.93 6.79 -10.54
C PRO A 22 18.02 6.30 -9.09
N ASP A 23 18.18 7.22 -8.14
CA ASP A 23 18.17 6.97 -6.70
C ASP A 23 16.82 6.42 -6.22
N TYR A 24 15.71 6.82 -6.85
CA TYR A 24 14.40 6.23 -6.54
C TYR A 24 14.35 4.74 -6.85
N ALA A 25 14.98 4.31 -7.94
CA ALA A 25 15.06 2.90 -8.29
C ALA A 25 15.99 2.12 -7.35
N GLU A 26 17.10 2.73 -6.94
CA GLU A 26 18.06 2.16 -5.98
C GLU A 26 17.39 1.86 -4.62
N TYR A 27 16.59 2.80 -4.11
CA TYR A 27 15.95 2.68 -2.80
C TYR A 27 14.54 2.07 -2.83
N ALA A 28 13.98 1.79 -4.00
CA ALA A 28 12.60 1.28 -4.11
C ALA A 28 12.36 0.01 -3.30
N LEU A 29 13.20 -1.02 -3.47
CA LEU A 29 13.01 -2.31 -2.80
C LEU A 29 12.99 -2.21 -1.25
N PRO A 30 13.99 -1.61 -0.58
CA PRO A 30 13.95 -1.46 0.87
C PRO A 30 12.77 -0.60 1.34
N LEU A 31 12.43 0.47 0.61
CA LEU A 31 11.28 1.33 0.96
C LEU A 31 9.94 0.59 0.82
N ILE A 32 9.78 -0.25 -0.21
CA ILE A 32 8.60 -1.10 -0.38
C ILE A 32 8.47 -2.07 0.79
N ASN A 33 9.56 -2.72 1.22
CA ASN A 33 9.53 -3.65 2.34
C ASN A 33 9.20 -2.95 3.67
N LEU A 34 9.69 -1.73 3.90
CA LEU A 34 9.28 -0.92 5.04
C LEU A 34 7.78 -0.60 5.01
N LEU A 35 7.28 -0.22 3.83
CA LEU A 35 5.87 0.12 3.65
C LEU A 35 4.95 -1.09 3.84
N ILE A 36 5.35 -2.28 3.35
CA ILE A 36 4.61 -3.54 3.59
C ILE A 36 4.51 -3.83 5.09
N ALA A 37 5.59 -3.62 5.83
CA ALA A 37 5.59 -3.80 7.28
C ALA A 37 4.67 -2.81 7.99
N GLU A 38 4.69 -1.53 7.59
CA GLU A 38 3.82 -0.48 8.14
C GLU A 38 2.33 -0.81 7.96
N VAL A 39 1.93 -1.35 6.80
CA VAL A 39 0.52 -1.68 6.52
C VAL A 39 0.12 -3.10 6.93
N ASN A 40 1.01 -3.90 7.52
CA ASN A 40 0.76 -5.32 7.77
C ASN A 40 -0.47 -5.55 8.68
N GLY A 41 -0.70 -4.69 9.67
CA GLY A 41 -1.88 -4.77 10.52
C GLY A 41 -3.19 -4.64 9.73
N VAL A 42 -3.25 -3.65 8.82
CA VAL A 42 -4.40 -3.45 7.93
C VAL A 42 -4.56 -4.60 6.95
N ASN A 43 -3.44 -5.09 6.40
CA ASN A 43 -3.42 -6.25 5.53
C ASN A 43 -4.02 -7.48 6.21
N ASN A 44 -3.67 -7.75 7.47
CA ASN A 44 -4.26 -8.84 8.25
C ASN A 44 -5.76 -8.66 8.46
N THR A 45 -6.25 -7.45 8.72
CA THR A 45 -7.70 -7.18 8.79
C THR A 45 -8.40 -7.50 7.46
N LEU A 46 -7.82 -7.10 6.32
CA LEU A 46 -8.35 -7.43 4.98
C LEU A 46 -8.28 -8.93 4.67
N ARG A 47 -7.24 -9.61 5.14
CA ARG A 47 -7.12 -11.07 5.01
C ARG A 47 -8.22 -11.77 5.81
N ALA A 48 -8.41 -11.37 7.06
CA ALA A 48 -9.45 -11.92 7.93
C ALA A 48 -10.85 -11.72 7.34
N SER A 49 -11.16 -10.54 6.79
CA SER A 49 -12.45 -10.28 6.15
C SER A 49 -12.70 -11.14 4.91
N LYS A 50 -11.64 -11.64 4.26
CA LYS A 50 -11.70 -12.57 3.13
C LYS A 50 -11.60 -14.05 3.54
N GLY A 51 -11.63 -14.34 4.84
CA GLY A 51 -11.50 -15.71 5.38
C GLY A 51 -10.08 -16.29 5.24
N LYS A 52 -9.06 -15.47 5.00
CA LYS A 52 -7.66 -15.88 4.93
C LYS A 52 -7.01 -15.82 6.32
N LYS A 53 -6.06 -16.72 6.61
CA LYS A 53 -5.27 -16.69 7.84
C LYS A 53 -4.43 -15.41 7.89
N GLU A 54 -4.44 -14.73 9.04
CA GLU A 54 -3.52 -13.65 9.35
C GLU A 54 -2.06 -14.11 9.27
N LEU A 55 -1.19 -13.19 8.86
CA LEU A 55 0.25 -13.40 8.85
C LEU A 55 0.82 -13.07 10.23
N GLU A 56 1.61 -14.00 10.77
CA GLU A 56 2.25 -13.84 12.08
C GLU A 56 3.39 -12.80 12.03
N GLU A 57 4.03 -12.65 10.86
CA GLU A 57 5.08 -11.67 10.60
C GLU A 57 4.77 -10.89 9.33
N ALA A 58 5.29 -9.65 9.25
CA ALA A 58 5.19 -8.85 8.04
C ALA A 58 5.96 -9.52 6.90
N PRO A 59 5.31 -9.81 5.76
CA PRO A 59 5.99 -10.42 4.63
C PRO A 59 6.93 -9.40 3.96
N ARG A 60 7.87 -9.91 3.15
CA ARG A 60 8.79 -9.08 2.38
C ARG A 60 9.06 -9.70 1.02
N ILE A 61 9.44 -8.86 0.06
CA ILE A 61 9.95 -9.30 -1.25
C ILE A 61 11.48 -9.22 -1.27
N SER A 62 12.12 -10.16 -1.97
CA SER A 62 13.58 -10.19 -2.13
C SER A 62 14.04 -9.54 -3.42
N HIS A 63 13.15 -9.52 -4.43
CA HIS A 63 13.38 -8.87 -5.71
C HIS A 63 12.20 -8.00 -6.11
N ILE A 64 12.49 -6.87 -6.77
CA ILE A 64 11.45 -5.91 -7.17
C ILE A 64 10.45 -6.48 -8.18
N SER A 65 10.84 -7.50 -8.96
CA SER A 65 9.95 -8.19 -9.89
C SER A 65 8.95 -9.14 -9.21
N GLU A 66 9.09 -9.41 -7.91
CA GLU A 66 8.20 -10.31 -7.18
C GLU A 66 6.81 -9.68 -6.99
N PRO A 67 5.75 -10.52 -6.95
CA PRO A 67 4.42 -10.07 -6.57
C PRO A 67 4.42 -9.56 -5.12
N LEU A 68 3.66 -8.49 -4.87
CA LEU A 68 3.48 -7.95 -3.53
C LEU A 68 2.69 -8.95 -2.66
N PRO A 69 3.17 -9.28 -1.44
CA PRO A 69 2.55 -10.26 -0.54
C PRO A 69 1.38 -9.69 0.28
N THR A 70 0.80 -8.58 -0.18
CA THR A 70 -0.31 -7.85 0.44
C THR A 70 -1.56 -7.93 -0.44
N GLU A 71 -2.73 -7.71 0.17
CA GLU A 71 -4.01 -7.72 -0.54
C GLU A 71 -4.08 -6.62 -1.60
N GLU A 72 -4.76 -6.91 -2.72
CA GLU A 72 -4.73 -6.07 -3.93
C GLU A 72 -5.29 -4.66 -3.71
N GLU A 73 -6.22 -4.50 -2.78
CA GLU A 73 -6.80 -3.23 -2.35
C GLU A 73 -5.75 -2.28 -1.78
N LEU A 74 -4.77 -2.82 -1.03
CA LEU A 74 -3.63 -2.04 -0.56
C LEU A 74 -2.64 -1.77 -1.68
N ASN A 75 -2.39 -2.77 -2.53
CA ASN A 75 -1.40 -2.68 -3.62
C ASN A 75 -1.67 -1.51 -4.56
N ARG A 76 -2.91 -1.38 -5.05
CA ARG A 76 -3.26 -0.44 -6.13
C ARG A 76 -3.49 1.00 -5.68
N ALA A 77 -3.65 1.24 -4.39
CA ALA A 77 -4.02 2.55 -3.87
C ALA A 77 -3.05 2.99 -2.77
N ALA A 78 -3.20 2.43 -1.57
CA ALA A 78 -2.41 2.83 -0.40
C ALA A 78 -0.89 2.71 -0.63
N LEU A 79 -0.42 1.58 -1.15
CA LEU A 79 1.02 1.35 -1.34
C LEU A 79 1.63 2.30 -2.38
N VAL A 80 0.89 2.68 -3.43
CA VAL A 80 1.39 3.61 -4.46
C VAL A 80 1.66 4.98 -3.84
N TYR A 81 0.68 5.52 -3.10
CA TYR A 81 0.83 6.80 -2.42
C TYR A 81 1.88 6.74 -1.30
N GLY A 82 1.92 5.64 -0.54
CA GLY A 82 2.93 5.42 0.47
C GLY A 82 4.34 5.45 -0.13
N LEU A 83 4.57 4.76 -1.24
CA LEU A 83 5.88 4.77 -1.91
C LEU A 83 6.24 6.17 -2.43
N CYS A 84 5.29 6.91 -3.02
CA CYS A 84 5.52 8.31 -3.43
C CYS A 84 6.01 9.16 -2.26
N SER A 85 5.36 9.06 -1.10
CA SER A 85 5.75 9.83 0.09
C SER A 85 7.16 9.49 0.58
N LYS A 86 7.55 8.21 0.52
CA LYS A 86 8.88 7.76 0.95
C LYS A 86 9.98 8.23 0.00
N LEU A 87 9.73 8.16 -1.32
CA LEU A 87 10.71 8.58 -2.33
C LEU A 87 11.01 10.08 -2.25
N LEU A 88 9.98 10.88 -1.99
CA LEU A 88 10.12 12.34 -1.87
C LEU A 88 10.81 12.82 -0.59
N LEU A 89 11.12 11.94 0.37
CA LEU A 89 11.77 12.35 1.62
C LEU A 89 13.15 13.00 1.38
N ASN A 90 13.85 12.60 0.32
CA ASN A 90 15.15 13.15 -0.03
C ASN A 90 15.08 14.44 -0.84
N ASP A 91 13.91 14.77 -1.41
CA ASP A 91 13.71 15.95 -2.26
C ASP A 91 13.45 17.23 -1.46
N ASP A 92 13.37 17.15 -0.13
CA ASP A 92 12.98 18.23 0.80
C ASP A 92 11.60 18.88 0.46
N ASP A 93 10.78 18.20 -0.35
CA ASP A 93 9.42 18.60 -0.68
C ASP A 93 8.42 18.04 0.35
N LEU A 94 8.53 18.55 1.58
CA LEU A 94 7.71 18.12 2.71
C LEU A 94 6.21 18.30 2.46
N ALA A 95 5.83 19.26 1.61
CA ALA A 95 4.43 19.49 1.23
C ALA A 95 3.88 18.31 0.41
N ARG A 96 4.62 17.85 -0.62
CA ARG A 96 4.23 16.67 -1.40
C ARG A 96 4.33 15.39 -0.58
N VAL A 97 5.34 15.25 0.28
CA VAL A 97 5.43 14.11 1.22
C VAL A 97 4.15 14.01 2.05
N ALA A 98 3.75 15.10 2.71
CA ALA A 98 2.54 15.14 3.52
C ALA A 98 1.27 14.87 2.70
N TYR A 99 1.18 15.41 1.49
CA TYR A 99 0.06 15.16 0.58
C TYR A 99 -0.10 13.67 0.28
N PHE A 100 0.97 13.00 -0.18
CA PHE A 100 0.92 11.58 -0.51
C PHE A 100 0.72 10.69 0.72
N GLN A 101 1.29 11.06 1.87
CA GLN A 101 1.03 10.35 3.12
C GLN A 101 -0.45 10.42 3.52
N ASN A 102 -1.09 11.60 3.39
CA ASN A 102 -2.52 11.76 3.65
C ASN A 102 -3.39 10.94 2.68
N MET A 103 -3.02 10.89 1.39
CA MET A 103 -3.71 10.04 0.42
C MET A 103 -3.58 8.55 0.77
N CYS A 104 -2.38 8.10 1.16
CA CYS A 104 -2.15 6.73 1.62
C CYS A 104 -3.06 6.36 2.81
N VAL A 105 -3.10 7.22 3.84
CA VAL A 105 -3.96 7.02 5.02
C VAL A 105 -5.44 7.04 4.65
N SER A 106 -5.85 7.93 3.75
CA SER A 106 -7.23 7.99 3.25
C SER A 106 -7.62 6.68 2.58
N GLU A 107 -6.75 6.08 1.77
CA GLU A 107 -7.03 4.82 1.07
C GLU A 107 -6.99 3.59 2.00
N ILE A 108 -6.15 3.61 3.03
CA ILE A 108 -6.18 2.60 4.09
C ILE A 108 -7.54 2.62 4.82
N ASN A 109 -8.03 3.83 5.13
CA ASN A 109 -9.31 4.01 5.79
C ASN A 109 -10.49 3.66 4.86
N SER A 110 -10.41 3.99 3.57
CA SER A 110 -11.41 3.61 2.57
C SER A 110 -11.48 2.08 2.48
N SER A 111 -10.33 1.41 2.37
CA SER A 111 -10.15 -0.06 2.35
C SER A 111 -10.83 -0.74 3.55
N SER A 112 -10.79 -0.10 4.72
CA SER A 112 -11.43 -0.61 5.94
C SER A 112 -12.97 -0.50 5.92
N ARG A 113 -13.55 0.48 5.19
CA ARG A 113 -15.01 0.62 5.06
C ARG A 113 -15.65 -0.48 4.23
N TRP A 114 -14.90 -1.08 3.29
CA TRP A 114 -15.38 -2.23 2.50
C TRP A 114 -15.66 -3.44 3.39
N ILE A 115 -14.97 -3.57 4.53
CA ILE A 115 -15.19 -4.65 5.52
C ILE A 115 -16.52 -4.47 6.27
N SER A 116 -16.95 -3.23 6.54
CA SER A 116 -18.19 -2.96 7.30
C SER A 116 -19.48 -3.25 6.52
N HIS A 117 -19.43 -3.44 5.20
CA HIS A 117 -20.62 -3.77 4.40
C HIS A 117 -20.97 -5.26 4.37
N GLY A 118 -20.21 -6.10 5.09
CA GLY A 118 -20.54 -7.51 5.34
C GLY A 118 -21.39 -7.75 6.60
N GLY A 119 -22.07 -6.71 7.11
CA GLY A 119 -23.02 -6.85 8.21
C GLY A 119 -24.17 -7.76 7.79
N VAL A 120 -24.12 -9.02 8.22
CA VAL A 120 -25.28 -9.90 8.24
C VAL A 120 -26.41 -9.14 8.93
N ASP A 121 -27.54 -9.00 8.24
CA ASP A 121 -28.78 -8.55 8.86
C ASP A 121 -29.16 -9.54 9.96
N LEU A 122 -28.86 -9.18 11.21
CA LEU A 122 -29.19 -9.96 12.40
C LEU A 122 -30.64 -9.76 12.84
N TYR A 123 -31.41 -8.93 12.12
CA TYR A 123 -32.85 -8.85 12.29
C TYR A 123 -33.52 -9.64 11.20
N GLY A 124 -33.58 -10.97 11.42
CA GLY A 124 -34.72 -11.74 10.98
C GLY A 124 -35.96 -11.10 11.57
N GLY A 125 -36.53 -10.15 10.82
CA GLY A 125 -37.84 -9.57 11.06
C GLY A 125 -38.86 -10.68 10.87
N GLY A 126 -39.07 -11.45 11.94
CA GLY A 126 -40.34 -12.12 12.12
C GLY A 126 -41.40 -11.05 12.30
N GLU A 127 -42.28 -10.94 11.32
CA GLU A 127 -43.74 -10.87 11.47
C GLU A 127 -44.39 -11.41 10.19
#